data_AF-A0A605WHA0-F1
#
_entry.id   AF-A0A605WHA0-F1
#
_cell.length_a   1.000
_cell.length_b   1.000
_cell.length_c   1.000
_cell.angle_alpha   90.00
_cell.angle_beta   90.00
_cell.angle_gamma   90.00
#
_symmetry.space_group_name_H-M   'P 1'
#
loop_
_entity.id
_entity.type
_entity.pdbx_description
1 polymer ?
#
loop_
_entity_poly.entity_id
_entity_poly.type
_entity_poly.pdbx_seq_one_letter_code
_entity_poly.pdbx_strand_id
1 'polypeptide(L)'
;NLAISRSKYDIIARMDSDDISHPERLEKQITYLEKNNLDLVGTAINLIDENDTFLGLRSYPQKNAIFKKIIFKNPFAHPSVMFRKDFFLKHRGYSGGFNSEDYDLWLRMRDSIPRWDNMDEPLLNYRIHSNSTQKSKLAYYECASYSLREFLKNRKMINFIACIYHFSKALIK
;
A
#
# COMPACT_ATOMS: atom_id res chain seq x y z
N ASN A 1 -2.32 0.47 -13.79
CA ASN A 1 -1.65 1.34 -14.81
C ASN A 1 -2.60 1.87 -15.87
N LEU A 2 -3.30 1.02 -16.64
CA LEU A 2 -4.17 1.48 -17.74
C LEU A 2 -5.28 2.47 -17.28
N ALA A 3 -5.96 2.19 -16.16
CA ALA A 3 -6.96 3.11 -15.62
C ALA A 3 -6.34 4.47 -15.24
N ILE A 4 -5.13 4.46 -14.65
CA ILE A 4 -4.39 5.67 -14.26
C ILE A 4 -3.94 6.46 -15.48
N SER A 5 -3.50 5.80 -16.57
CA SER A 5 -3.09 6.53 -17.78
C SER A 5 -4.28 7.21 -18.46
N ARG A 6 -5.49 6.63 -18.36
CA ARG A 6 -6.73 7.19 -18.89
C ARG A 6 -7.41 8.21 -17.98
N SER A 7 -6.98 8.36 -16.72
CA SER A 7 -7.54 9.35 -15.82
C SER A 7 -7.23 10.77 -16.33
N LYS A 8 -8.19 11.69 -16.19
CA LYS A 8 -8.03 13.09 -16.62
C LYS A 8 -7.43 14.00 -15.54
N TYR A 9 -7.51 13.56 -14.28
CA TYR A 9 -7.15 14.38 -13.12
C TYR A 9 -5.81 13.97 -12.52
N ASP A 10 -5.17 14.92 -11.84
CA ASP A 10 -3.85 14.79 -11.24
C ASP A 10 -3.84 14.07 -9.90
N ILE A 11 -5.02 13.92 -9.27
CA ILE A 11 -5.20 13.15 -8.05
C ILE A 11 -5.96 11.88 -8.38
N ILE A 12 -5.43 10.76 -7.91
CA ILE A 12 -6.01 9.43 -8.09
C ILE A 12 -6.40 8.90 -6.72
N ALA A 13 -7.68 8.60 -6.54
CA ALA A 13 -8.15 7.76 -5.45
C ALA A 13 -8.29 6.32 -5.95
N ARG A 14 -7.55 5.39 -5.36
CA ARG A 14 -7.65 3.96 -5.68
C ARG A 14 -8.80 3.34 -4.89
N MET A 15 -9.37 2.26 -5.42
CA MET A 15 -10.34 1.41 -4.73
C MET A 15 -10.40 0.04 -5.42
N ASP A 16 -10.71 -1.03 -4.68
CA ASP A 16 -11.11 -2.30 -5.27
C ASP A 16 -12.62 -2.28 -5.61
N SER A 17 -13.03 -3.05 -6.61
CA SER A 17 -14.41 -3.03 -7.12
C SER A 17 -15.45 -3.63 -6.17
N ASP A 18 -15.00 -4.37 -5.16
CA ASP A 18 -15.81 -5.11 -4.17
C ASP A 18 -15.81 -4.47 -2.77
N ASP A 19 -15.05 -3.39 -2.59
CA ASP A 19 -15.02 -2.59 -1.36
C ASP A 19 -16.18 -1.58 -1.33
N ILE A 20 -16.39 -0.92 -0.18
CA ILE A 20 -17.36 0.16 -0.01
C ILE A 20 -16.67 1.43 0.49
N SER A 21 -16.63 2.47 -0.36
CA SER A 21 -16.11 3.79 0.02
C SER A 21 -17.10 4.52 0.92
N HIS A 22 -16.60 5.14 1.98
CA HIS A 22 -17.44 6.04 2.77
C HIS A 22 -17.78 7.29 1.95
N PRO A 23 -18.98 7.89 2.11
CA PRO A 23 -19.43 9.03 1.30
C PRO A 23 -18.48 10.23 1.33
N GLU A 24 -17.87 10.45 2.48
CA GLU A 24 -16.95 11.56 2.80
C GLU A 24 -15.47 11.26 2.53
N ARG A 25 -15.14 10.06 2.06
CA ARG A 25 -13.75 9.61 1.85
C ARG A 25 -12.96 10.57 0.99
N LEU A 26 -13.49 10.91 -0.18
CA LEU A 26 -12.77 11.71 -1.17
C LEU A 26 -12.50 13.13 -0.65
N GLU A 27 -13.51 13.77 -0.05
CA GLU A 27 -13.40 15.11 0.53
C GLU A 27 -12.38 15.17 1.68
N LYS A 28 -12.45 14.21 2.61
CA LYS A 28 -11.53 14.15 3.75
C LYS A 28 -10.10 13.87 3.30
N GLN A 29 -9.90 12.94 2.37
CA GLN A 29 -8.56 12.60 1.87
C GLN A 29 -7.94 13.72 1.04
N ILE A 30 -8.69 14.37 0.14
CA ILE A 30 -8.13 15.47 -0.66
C ILE A 30 -7.73 16.64 0.24
N THR A 31 -8.61 17.01 1.18
CA THR A 31 -8.34 18.08 2.16
C THR A 31 -7.09 17.77 2.97
N TYR A 32 -6.94 16.53 3.44
CA TYR A 32 -5.77 16.10 4.20
C TYR A 32 -4.48 16.09 3.35
N LEU A 33 -4.56 15.58 2.12
CA LEU A 33 -3.43 15.50 1.19
C LEU A 33 -2.92 16.90 0.83
N GLU A 34 -3.81 17.85 0.55
CA GLU A 34 -3.46 19.22 0.19
C GLU A 34 -2.92 19.99 1.40
N LYS A 35 -3.64 19.96 2.53
CA LYS A 35 -3.23 20.66 3.77
C LYS A 35 -1.84 20.27 4.24
N ASN A 36 -1.49 18.99 4.12
CA ASN A 36 -0.19 18.47 4.56
C ASN A 36 0.82 18.36 3.41
N ASN A 37 0.46 18.81 2.20
CA ASN A 37 1.31 18.79 1.02
C ASN A 37 1.91 17.39 0.76
N LEU A 38 1.06 16.36 0.79
CA LEU A 38 1.45 14.97 0.63
C LEU A 38 1.48 14.57 -0.86
N ASP A 39 2.31 13.58 -1.14
CA ASP A 39 2.38 12.85 -2.41
C ASP A 39 1.41 11.66 -2.42
N LEU A 40 1.14 11.07 -1.25
CA LEU A 40 0.23 9.94 -1.04
C LEU A 40 -0.38 9.98 0.37
N VAL A 41 -1.67 9.66 0.49
CA VAL A 41 -2.36 9.44 1.77
C VAL A 41 -3.13 8.13 1.73
N GLY A 42 -3.04 7.31 2.77
CA GLY A 42 -3.94 6.18 3.01
C GLY A 42 -4.87 6.43 4.19
N THR A 43 -5.74 5.47 4.49
CA THR A 43 -6.64 5.55 5.66
C THR A 43 -6.61 4.25 6.44
N ALA A 44 -7.08 4.28 7.69
CA ALA A 44 -7.56 3.07 8.32
C ALA A 44 -8.72 2.47 7.50
N ILE A 45 -9.02 1.21 7.74
CA ILE A 45 -10.12 0.51 7.06
C ILE A 45 -10.95 -0.29 8.06
N ASN A 46 -12.24 -0.38 7.80
CA ASN A 46 -13.07 -1.41 8.39
C ASN A 46 -12.91 -2.68 7.56
N LEU A 47 -12.80 -3.83 8.22
CA LEU A 47 -12.85 -5.13 7.57
C LEU A 47 -14.30 -5.58 7.61
N ILE A 48 -14.84 -6.00 6.47
CA ILE A 48 -16.19 -6.55 6.34
C ILE A 48 -16.15 -7.93 5.70
N ASP A 49 -17.14 -8.77 5.99
CA ASP A 49 -17.33 -10.05 5.30
C ASP A 49 -18.10 -9.89 3.98
N GLU A 50 -18.39 -11.01 3.33
CA GLU A 50 -19.15 -11.06 2.07
C GLU A 50 -20.58 -10.53 2.18
N ASN A 51 -21.13 -10.41 3.40
CA ASN A 51 -22.47 -9.90 3.70
C ASN A 51 -22.43 -8.48 4.31
N ASP A 52 -21.33 -7.75 4.15
CA ASP A 52 -21.11 -6.41 4.71
C ASP A 52 -21.07 -6.35 6.24
N THR A 53 -20.93 -7.48 6.92
CA THR A 53 -20.85 -7.54 8.38
C THR A 53 -19.47 -7.07 8.83
N PHE A 54 -19.44 -6.14 9.79
CA PHE A 54 -18.20 -5.65 10.38
C PHE A 54 -17.43 -6.74 11.13
N LEU A 55 -16.17 -6.93 10.75
CA LEU A 55 -15.24 -7.91 11.34
C LEU A 55 -14.17 -7.25 12.23
N GLY A 56 -13.88 -5.97 12.03
CA GLY A 56 -12.88 -5.26 12.83
C GLY A 56 -12.26 -4.06 12.14
N LEU A 57 -11.48 -3.29 12.91
CA LEU A 57 -10.75 -2.13 12.42
C LEU A 57 -9.29 -2.51 12.14
N ARG A 58 -8.73 -2.03 11.04
CA ARG A 58 -7.30 -2.14 10.74
C ARG A 58 -6.68 -0.76 10.53
N SER A 59 -5.78 -0.39 11.43
CA SER A 59 -4.98 0.84 11.36
C SER A 59 -3.64 0.61 10.68
N TYR A 60 -3.07 1.69 10.13
CA TYR A 60 -1.80 1.69 9.41
C TYR A 60 -0.81 2.67 10.05
N PRO A 61 0.52 2.44 9.91
CA PRO A 61 1.52 3.33 10.51
C PRO A 61 1.43 4.75 9.93
N GLN A 62 1.67 5.75 10.78
CA GLN A 62 1.67 7.16 10.38
C GLN A 62 3.08 7.74 10.36
N LYS A 63 3.25 8.84 9.61
CA LYS A 63 4.46 9.68 9.59
C LYS A 63 5.74 8.83 9.43
N ASN A 64 6.73 9.07 10.28
CA ASN A 64 8.02 8.38 10.28
C ASN A 64 7.92 6.87 10.53
N ALA A 65 6.82 6.36 11.09
CA ALA A 65 6.65 4.92 11.28
C ALA A 65 6.47 4.19 9.94
N ILE A 66 5.94 4.87 8.91
CA ILE A 66 5.79 4.31 7.56
C ILE A 66 7.15 3.86 7.01
N PHE A 67 8.15 4.74 7.06
CA PHE A 67 9.52 4.46 6.58
C PHE A 67 10.20 3.29 7.28
N LYS A 68 9.85 3.04 8.55
CA LYS A 68 10.37 1.92 9.33
C LYS A 68 9.64 0.62 9.01
N LYS A 69 8.30 0.67 8.90
CA LYS A 69 7.45 -0.51 8.71
C LYS A 69 7.43 -1.03 7.28
N ILE A 70 7.56 -0.15 6.29
CA ILE A 70 7.54 -0.51 4.86
C ILE A 70 8.60 -1.55 4.49
N ILE A 71 9.70 -1.65 5.22
CA ILE A 71 10.77 -2.62 4.94
C ILE A 71 10.30 -4.06 5.20
N PHE A 72 9.28 -4.26 6.04
CA PHE A 72 8.86 -5.58 6.50
C PHE A 72 7.40 -5.90 6.19
N LYS A 73 6.58 -4.91 5.87
CA LYS A 73 5.17 -5.09 5.54
C LYS A 73 4.62 -3.91 4.78
N ASN A 74 3.47 -4.14 4.15
CA ASN A 74 2.73 -3.08 3.48
C ASN A 74 2.25 -2.02 4.51
N PRO A 75 2.64 -0.74 4.35
CA PRO A 75 2.29 0.30 5.30
C PRO A 75 1.00 1.04 4.94
N PHE A 76 0.32 0.67 3.85
CA PHE A 76 -0.95 1.27 3.43
C PHE A 76 -1.98 0.16 3.16
N ALA A 77 -3.26 0.45 3.40
CA ALA A 77 -4.32 -0.28 2.75
C ALA A 77 -4.35 0.15 1.29
N HIS A 78 -3.93 -0.72 0.37
CA HIS A 78 -3.91 -0.40 -1.06
C HIS A 78 -5.23 0.22 -1.56
N PRO A 79 -6.43 -0.31 -1.28
CA PRO A 79 -7.68 0.29 -1.77
C PRO A 79 -8.07 1.60 -1.11
N SER A 80 -7.37 2.01 -0.05
CA SER A 80 -7.63 3.30 0.60
C SER A 80 -6.76 4.43 0.07
N VAL A 81 -5.74 4.17 -0.76
CA VAL A 81 -4.77 5.23 -1.08
C VAL A 81 -5.33 6.28 -2.04
N MET A 82 -4.99 7.53 -1.77
CA MET A 82 -5.10 8.66 -2.68
C MET A 82 -3.71 9.25 -2.93
N PHE A 83 -3.34 9.51 -4.18
CA PHE A 83 -1.99 9.97 -4.52
C PHE A 83 -1.94 10.90 -5.73
N ARG A 84 -0.85 11.65 -5.84
CA ARG A 84 -0.53 12.47 -7.02
C ARG A 84 -0.12 11.59 -8.19
N LYS A 85 -0.82 11.70 -9.32
CA LYS A 85 -0.60 10.92 -10.55
C LYS A 85 0.85 11.00 -11.03
N ASP A 86 1.42 12.20 -11.07
CA ASP A 86 2.80 12.39 -11.54
C ASP A 86 3.82 11.74 -10.62
N PHE A 87 3.59 11.79 -9.30
CA PHE A 87 4.44 11.10 -8.33
C PHE A 87 4.42 9.58 -8.56
N PHE A 88 3.24 9.02 -8.84
CA PHE A 88 3.08 7.60 -9.18
C PHE A 88 3.78 7.22 -10.49
N LEU A 89 3.60 8.02 -11.55
CA LEU A 89 4.17 7.76 -12.86
C LEU A 89 5.69 7.95 -12.90
N LYS A 90 6.23 8.92 -12.15
CA LYS A 90 7.68 9.11 -11.96
C LYS A 90 8.37 7.84 -11.45
N HIS A 91 7.66 7.04 -10.66
CA HIS A 91 8.16 5.77 -10.13
C HIS A 91 7.82 4.57 -11.01
N ARG A 92 7.34 4.77 -12.25
CA ARG A 92 6.96 3.73 -13.23
C ARG A 92 5.66 2.98 -12.93
N GLY A 93 4.86 3.45 -11.98
CA GLY A 93 3.62 2.79 -11.57
C GLY A 93 3.81 1.34 -11.12
N TYR A 94 2.81 0.48 -11.31
CA TYR A 94 2.93 -0.95 -11.01
C TYR A 94 3.89 -1.59 -12.02
N SER A 95 4.99 -2.19 -11.56
CA SER A 95 6.09 -2.63 -12.43
C SER A 95 6.52 -4.08 -12.21
N GLY A 96 5.92 -4.80 -11.27
CA GLY A 96 6.23 -6.19 -10.99
C GLY A 96 5.28 -6.79 -9.95
N GLY A 97 5.29 -8.11 -9.85
CA GLY A 97 4.51 -8.88 -8.89
C GLY A 97 3.12 -9.27 -9.38
N PHE A 98 2.69 -10.46 -8.99
CA PHE A 98 1.33 -10.93 -9.18
C PHE A 98 0.51 -10.79 -7.89
N ASN A 99 1.16 -10.83 -6.73
CA ASN A 99 0.50 -10.82 -5.43
C ASN A 99 0.89 -9.63 -4.54
N SER A 100 1.98 -8.94 -4.87
CA SER A 100 2.56 -7.87 -4.02
C SER A 100 3.05 -6.67 -4.84
N GLU A 101 2.29 -6.31 -5.88
CA GLU A 101 2.58 -5.20 -6.79
C GLU A 101 2.62 -3.83 -6.09
N ASP A 102 1.79 -3.65 -5.08
CA ASP A 102 1.71 -2.45 -4.26
C ASP A 102 2.92 -2.32 -3.34
N TYR A 103 3.34 -3.43 -2.74
CA TYR A 103 4.53 -3.47 -1.90
C TYR A 103 5.80 -3.11 -2.67
N ASP A 104 5.96 -3.65 -3.89
CA ASP A 104 7.03 -3.26 -4.80
C ASP A 104 7.02 -1.75 -5.08
N LEU A 105 5.84 -1.20 -5.40
CA LEU A 105 5.66 0.21 -5.67
C LEU A 105 6.11 1.08 -4.50
N TRP A 106 5.68 0.76 -3.28
CA TRP A 106 6.04 1.53 -2.10
C TRP A 106 7.54 1.48 -1.84
N LEU A 107 8.19 0.32 -2.02
CA LEU A 107 9.64 0.19 -1.87
C LEU A 107 10.39 1.06 -2.87
N ARG A 108 9.96 1.11 -4.13
CA ARG A 108 10.57 1.97 -5.16
C ARG A 108 10.38 3.46 -4.85
N MET A 109 9.19 3.84 -4.36
CA MET A 109 8.89 5.23 -3.98
C MET A 109 9.67 5.68 -2.77
N ARG A 110 9.91 4.78 -1.80
CA ARG A 110 10.60 5.11 -0.53
C ARG A 110 11.94 5.80 -0.73
N ASP A 111 12.70 5.42 -1.75
CA ASP A 111 14.03 5.98 -2.03
C ASP A 111 13.98 7.48 -2.37
N SER A 112 12.84 8.00 -2.84
CA SER A 112 12.65 9.43 -3.11
C SER A 112 12.23 10.25 -1.88
N ILE A 113 12.13 9.62 -0.70
CA ILE A 113 11.67 10.24 0.55
C ILE A 113 10.31 10.94 0.38
N PRO A 114 9.24 10.17 0.03
CA PRO A 114 7.92 10.75 -0.21
C PRO A 114 7.31 11.38 1.03
N ARG A 115 6.48 12.40 0.79
CA ARG A 115 5.59 12.96 1.79
C ARG A 115 4.33 12.10 1.80
N TRP A 116 4.32 11.08 2.63
CA TRP A 116 3.18 10.19 2.78
C TRP A 116 2.68 10.13 4.22
N ASP A 117 1.39 9.87 4.38
CA ASP A 117 0.82 9.59 5.69
C ASP A 117 -0.41 8.68 5.61
N ASN A 118 -0.92 8.27 6.77
CA ASN A 118 -2.20 7.58 6.92
C ASN A 118 -3.11 8.35 7.87
N MET A 119 -4.40 8.43 7.51
CA MET A 119 -5.45 8.90 8.41
C MET A 119 -5.86 7.78 9.36
N ASP A 120 -6.11 8.08 10.64
CA ASP A 120 -6.61 7.09 11.61
C ASP A 120 -8.10 6.75 11.40
N GLU A 121 -8.82 7.62 10.71
CA GLU A 121 -10.23 7.44 10.43
C GLU A 121 -10.44 6.34 9.37
N PRO A 122 -11.31 5.34 9.65
CA PRO A 122 -11.66 4.35 8.65
C PRO A 122 -12.61 4.96 7.63
N LEU A 123 -12.13 5.16 6.39
CA LEU A 123 -12.91 5.76 5.30
C LEU A 123 -13.25 4.77 4.18
N LEU A 124 -12.99 3.49 4.40
CA LEU A 124 -13.25 2.40 3.47
C LEU A 124 -13.61 1.13 4.24
N ASN A 125 -14.67 0.45 3.82
CA ASN A 125 -14.94 -0.92 4.23
C ASN A 125 -14.31 -1.86 3.19
N TYR A 126 -13.31 -2.61 3.65
CA TYR A 126 -12.55 -3.57 2.87
C TYR A 126 -13.13 -4.97 2.99
N ARG A 127 -13.50 -5.58 1.87
CA ARG A 127 -14.12 -6.91 1.86
C ARG A 127 -13.09 -8.03 2.00
N ILE A 128 -13.31 -8.94 2.94
CA ILE A 128 -12.51 -10.15 3.10
C ILE A 128 -13.28 -11.34 2.55
N HIS A 129 -12.71 -11.96 1.52
CA HIS A 129 -13.19 -13.23 0.99
C HIS A 129 -12.54 -14.41 1.70
N SER A 130 -13.28 -15.49 1.84
CA SER A 130 -12.79 -16.78 2.37
C SER A 130 -11.57 -17.32 1.61
N ASN A 131 -11.52 -17.10 0.29
CA ASN A 131 -10.40 -17.45 -0.60
C ASN A 131 -9.39 -16.33 -0.81
N SER A 132 -9.43 -15.25 0.00
CA SER A 132 -8.50 -14.13 -0.17
C SER A 132 -7.05 -14.63 -0.08
N THR A 133 -6.26 -14.34 -1.11
CA THR A 133 -4.85 -14.74 -1.28
C THR A 133 -3.92 -14.09 -0.26
N GLN A 134 -4.46 -13.48 0.79
CA GLN A 134 -3.70 -12.83 1.85
C GLN A 134 -2.70 -13.80 2.46
N LYS A 135 -1.41 -13.45 2.33
CA LYS A 135 -0.28 -14.22 2.87
C LYS A 135 -0.09 -15.56 2.16
N SER A 136 -0.17 -15.60 0.83
CA SER A 136 0.30 -16.76 0.07
C SER A 136 1.82 -16.90 0.19
N LYS A 137 2.33 -18.14 0.06
CA LYS A 137 3.76 -18.42 0.02
C LYS A 137 4.47 -17.66 -1.11
N LEU A 138 3.82 -17.57 -2.28
CA LEU A 138 4.31 -16.82 -3.43
C LEU A 138 4.47 -15.31 -3.14
N ALA A 139 3.52 -14.69 -2.44
CA ALA A 139 3.62 -13.28 -2.05
C ALA A 139 4.85 -13.00 -1.17
N TYR A 140 5.20 -13.92 -0.27
CA TYR A 140 6.39 -13.77 0.55
C TYR A 140 7.70 -13.94 -0.26
N TYR A 141 7.73 -14.83 -1.25
CA TYR A 141 8.87 -14.92 -2.16
C TYR A 141 9.02 -13.66 -3.02
N GLU A 142 7.90 -13.09 -3.52
CA GLU A 142 7.93 -11.80 -4.22
C GLU A 142 8.50 -10.69 -3.32
N CYS A 143 7.98 -10.56 -2.09
CA CYS A 143 8.50 -9.60 -1.11
C CYS A 143 10.00 -9.80 -0.82
N ALA A 144 10.46 -11.04 -0.70
CA ALA A 144 11.88 -11.34 -0.49
C ALA A 144 12.74 -10.88 -1.68
N SER A 145 12.26 -11.12 -2.91
CA SER A 145 12.94 -10.69 -4.14
C SER A 145 13.07 -9.16 -4.23
N TYR A 146 12.04 -8.42 -3.81
CA TYR A 146 12.09 -6.95 -3.78
C TYR A 146 13.07 -6.44 -2.74
N SER A 147 13.06 -7.04 -1.54
CA SER A 147 14.03 -6.70 -0.49
C SER A 147 15.48 -6.98 -0.92
N LEU A 148 15.72 -8.10 -1.63
CA LEU A 148 17.02 -8.40 -2.23
C LEU A 148 17.41 -7.35 -3.26
N ARG A 149 16.49 -6.98 -4.18
CA ARG A 149 16.74 -5.91 -5.16
C ARG A 149 17.12 -4.60 -4.47
N GLU A 150 16.39 -4.18 -3.44
CA GLU A 150 16.72 -2.96 -2.72
C GLU A 150 18.08 -3.05 -2.01
N PHE A 151 18.45 -4.21 -1.46
CA PHE A 151 19.78 -4.43 -0.92
C PHE A 151 20.87 -4.33 -2.00
N LEU A 152 20.66 -4.93 -3.19
CA LEU A 152 21.63 -4.85 -4.28
C LEU A 152 21.83 -3.42 -4.80
N LYS A 153 20.76 -2.60 -4.80
CA LYS A 153 20.80 -1.19 -5.23
C LYS A 153 21.57 -0.28 -4.26
N ASN A 154 21.31 -0.38 -2.96
CA ASN A 154 21.77 0.62 -1.98
C ASN A 154 22.67 0.06 -0.86
N ARG A 155 22.89 -1.26 -0.82
CA ARG A 155 23.73 -1.98 0.16
C ARG A 155 23.35 -1.76 1.63
N LYS A 156 22.14 -1.27 1.93
CA LYS A 156 21.66 -1.11 3.30
C LYS A 156 21.29 -2.48 3.88
N MET A 157 22.00 -2.91 4.92
CA MET A 157 21.82 -4.22 5.56
C MET A 157 20.38 -4.50 6.01
N ILE A 158 19.60 -3.47 6.34
CA ILE A 158 18.19 -3.62 6.69
C ILE A 158 17.36 -4.29 5.59
N ASN A 159 17.70 -4.04 4.31
CA ASN A 159 17.01 -4.66 3.17
C ASN A 159 17.42 -6.14 3.03
N PHE A 160 18.67 -6.50 3.34
CA PHE A 160 19.10 -7.90 3.37
C PHE A 160 18.41 -8.67 4.50
N ILE A 161 18.32 -8.06 5.69
CA ILE A 161 17.55 -8.62 6.82
C ILE A 161 16.09 -8.80 6.43
N ALA A 162 15.49 -7.83 5.75
CA ALA A 162 14.12 -7.95 5.24
C ALA A 162 13.94 -9.06 4.20
N CYS A 163 14.95 -9.30 3.34
CA CYS A 163 14.95 -10.43 2.42
C CYS A 163 14.88 -11.76 3.18
N ILE A 164 15.75 -11.94 4.17
CA ILE A 164 15.75 -13.15 5.02
C ILE A 164 14.41 -13.28 5.76
N TYR A 165 13.90 -12.19 6.32
CA TYR A 165 12.61 -12.17 7.01
C TYR A 165 11.46 -12.68 6.14
N HIS A 166 11.30 -12.13 4.93
CA HIS A 166 10.24 -12.52 4.01
C HIS A 166 10.43 -13.94 3.50
N PHE A 167 11.68 -14.35 3.22
CA PHE A 167 11.98 -15.72 2.82
C PHE A 167 11.60 -16.73 3.91
N SER A 168 11.97 -16.45 5.17
CA SER A 168 11.59 -17.30 6.31
C SER A 168 10.08 -17.38 6.49
N LYS A 169 9.33 -16.29 6.25
CA LYS A 169 7.86 -16.31 6.27
C LYS A 169 7.28 -17.21 5.18
N ALA A 170 7.89 -17.26 4.00
CA ALA A 170 7.48 -18.15 2.91
C ALA A 170 7.66 -19.64 3.26
N LEU A 171 8.63 -19.98 4.11
CA LEU A 171 8.88 -21.37 4.52
C LEU A 171 7.88 -21.91 5.56
N ILE A 172 7.26 -21.02 6.33
CA ILE A 172 6.31 -21.38 7.41
C ILE A 172 4.86 -21.43 6.89
N LYS A 173 4.63 -20.96 5.67
CA LYS A 173 3.33 -20.91 4.99
C LYS A 173 3.16 -22.07 4.02
#